data_AF-A0A392TFA8-F1
#
_entry.id   AF-A0A392TFA8-F1
#
_cell.length_a   1.000
_cell.length_b   1.000
_cell.length_c   1.000
_cell.angle_alpha   90.00
_cell.angle_beta   90.00
_cell.angle_gamma   90.00
#
_symmetry.space_group_name_H-M   'P 1'
#
loop_
_entity.id
_entity.type
_entity.pdbx_description
1 polymer ?
#
loop_
_entity_poly.entity_id
_entity_poly.type
_entity_poly.pdbx_seq_one_letter_code
_entity_poly.pdbx_strand_id
1 'polypeptide(L)' 'MNNKPPIFNGGYDPDGAQKWIEGVERIFRAMRCQDEHK' A
#
# COMPACT_ATOMS: atom_id res chain seq x y z
N MET A 1 1.95 -9.26 -15.48
CA MET A 1 2.08 -8.24 -14.42
C MET A 1 2.09 -8.96 -13.08
N ASN A 2 3.08 -8.73 -12.23
CA ASN A 2 3.14 -9.36 -10.91
C ASN A 2 2.09 -8.68 -10.02
N ASN A 3 0.92 -9.31 -9.87
CA ASN A 3 -0.22 -8.77 -9.11
C ASN A 3 -0.19 -9.18 -7.64
N LYS A 4 0.99 -9.54 -7.11
CA LYS A 4 1.12 -9.90 -5.69
C LYS A 4 1.00 -8.62 -4.87
N PRO A 5 0.16 -8.61 -3.81
CA PRO A 5 0.09 -7.46 -2.92
C PRO A 5 1.46 -7.20 -2.28
N PRO A 6 1.80 -5.93 -2.01
CA PRO A 6 3.07 -5.58 -1.38
C PRO A 6 3.13 -6.16 0.04
N ILE A 7 4.24 -6.83 0.37
CA ILE A 7 4.49 -7.40 1.70
C ILE A 7 5.30 -6.40 2.51
N PHE A 8 4.80 -6.01 3.68
CA PHE A 8 5.57 -5.24 4.65
C PHE A 8 6.38 -6.18 5.53
N ASN A 9 7.71 -6.07 5.45
CA ASN A 9 8.62 -6.93 6.23
C ASN A 9 8.81 -6.45 7.68
N GLY A 10 8.24 -5.30 8.06
CA GLY A 10 8.43 -4.70 9.38
C GLY A 10 9.81 -4.05 9.55
N GLY A 11 10.09 -3.57 10.76
CA GLY A 11 11.37 -2.94 11.13
C GLY A 11 11.39 -1.41 11.04
N TYR A 12 12.52 -0.81 11.44
CA TYR A 12 12.73 0.64 11.38
C TYR A 12 13.28 1.06 10.01
N ASP A 13 12.51 0.78 8.96
CA ASP A 13 12.84 1.16 7.59
C ASP A 13 11.80 2.17 7.06
N PRO A 14 12.02 3.48 7.26
CA PRO A 14 11.04 4.50 6.89
C PRO A 14 10.80 4.57 5.36
N ASP A 15 11.83 4.28 4.55
CA ASP A 15 11.71 4.28 3.08
C ASP A 15 10.87 3.08 2.58
N GLY A 16 11.12 1.87 3.10
CA GLY A 16 10.30 0.70 2.78
C GLY A 16 8.88 0.81 3.30
N ALA A 17 8.66 1.43 4.46
CA ALA A 17 7.32 1.73 4.96
C ALA A 17 6.57 2.69 4.02
N GLN A 18 7.22 3.77 3.58
CA GLN A 18 6.62 4.72 2.64
C GLN A 18 6.26 4.05 1.29
N LYS A 19 7.18 3.25 0.74
CA LYS A 19 6.95 2.49 -0.51
C LYS A 19 5.81 1.48 -0.37
N TRP A 20 5.70 0.84 0.79
CA TRP A 20 4.60 -0.09 1.07
C TRP A 20 3.25 0.64 1.11
N ILE A 21 3.16 1.79 1.80
CA ILE A 21 1.95 2.61 1.86
C ILE A 21 1.50 3.04 0.46
N GLU A 22 2.41 3.58 -0.36
CA GLU A 22 2.09 4.02 -1.73
C GLU A 22 1.54 2.86 -2.59
N GLY A 23 2.10 1.66 -2.42
CA GLY A 23 1.63 0.44 -3.08
C GLY A 23 0.22 0.04 -2.65
N VAL A 24 -0.10 0.15 -1.36
CA VAL A 24 -1.43 -0.12 -0.82
C VAL A 24 -2.44 0.91 -1.33
N GLU A 25 -2.14 2.20 -1.25
CA GLU A 25 -3.02 3.28 -1.74
C GLU A 25 -3.37 3.12 -3.23
N ARG A 26 -2.40 2.70 -4.04
CA ARG A 26 -2.62 2.42 -5.47
C ARG A 26 -3.64 1.29 -5.70
N ILE A 27 -3.63 0.26 -4.85
CA ILE A 27 -4.60 -0.85 -4.91
C ILE A 27 -5.99 -0.35 -4.51
N PHE A 28 -6.12 0.37 -3.39
CA PHE A 28 -7.39 0.97 -2.95
C PHE A 28 -7.99 1.90 -4.02
N ARG A 29 -7.17 2.77 -4.61
CA ARG A 29 -7.57 3.66 -5.71
C ARG A 29 -8.02 2.88 -6.94
N ALA A 30 -7.34 1.79 -7.30
CA ALA A 30 -7.74 0.93 -8.42
C ALA A 30 -9.06 0.18 -8.15
N MET A 31 -9.30 -0.19 -6.89
CA MET A 31 -10.55 -0.80 -6.45
C MET A 31 -11.72 0.19 -6.36
N ARG A 32 -11.48 1.49 -6.58
CA ARG A 32 -12.42 2.60 -6.28
C ARG A 32 -12.94 2.54 -4.83
N CYS A 33 -12.14 2.00 -3.93
CA CYS A 33 -12.42 2.07 -2.51
C CYS A 33 -12.21 3.54 -2.14
N GLN A 34 -13.32 4.29 -2.05
CA GLN A 34 -13.29 5.67 -1.60
C GLN A 34 -12.87 5.63 -0.14
N ASP A 35 -11.96 6.52 0.24
CA ASP A 35 -11.54 6.72 1.62
C ASP A 35 -12.79 6.87 2.48
N GLU A 36 -13.20 5.81 3.18
CA GLU A 36 -14.29 5.88 4.15
C GLU A 36 -13.68 6.32 5.47
N HIS A 37 -13.08 7.51 5.46
CA HIS A 37 -12.77 8.25 6.67
C HIS A 37 -14.08 8.88 7.15
N LYS A 38 -14.85 8.13 7.94
CA LYS A 38 -15.89 8.65 8.82
C LYS A 38 -15.60 8.24 10.26
#